data_AF-A0A9E1RR02-F1
#
_entry.id   AF-A0A9E1RR02-F1
#
_cell.length_a   1.000
_cell.length_b   1.000
_cell.length_c   1.000
_cell.angle_alpha   90.00
_cell.angle_beta   90.00
_cell.angle_gamma   90.00
#
_symmetry.space_group_name_H-M   'P 1'
#
loop_
_entity.id
_entity.type
_entity.pdbx_description
1 polymer ?
#
loop_
_entity_poly.entity_id
_entity_poly.type
_entity_poly.pdbx_seq_one_letter_code
_entity_poly.pdbx_strand_id
1 'polypeptide(L)'
;MLTQLQAHPDARDPEPFAGPDHPIRLLTRAVAFGKEWKPEHAERMSTLFNELAPSWSTDHVDAVKAAPVLDALERGDVPLAGHWLEVGSGTGAGARVLDGQVGSLVCTDLSAGMLRHAPDLAPRAQSDASALPFNADSFDAV
;
A
#
# COMPACT_ATOMS: atom_id res chain seq x y z
N MET A 1 1.26 23.71 -12.02
CA MET A 1 1.35 24.42 -10.73
C MET A 1 0.31 23.80 -9.80
N LEU A 2 0.73 23.19 -8.69
CA LEU A 2 -0.21 22.61 -7.72
C LEU A 2 -0.80 23.73 -6.85
N THR A 3 -2.11 23.68 -6.60
CA THR A 3 -2.81 24.62 -5.71
C THR A 3 -3.11 23.92 -4.39
N GLN A 4 -2.64 24.47 -3.28
CA GLN A 4 -2.96 23.96 -1.95
C GLN A 4 -4.30 24.54 -1.49
N LEU A 5 -5.24 23.66 -1.15
CA LEU A 5 -6.53 24.05 -0.59
C LEU A 5 -6.41 24.29 0.93
N GLN A 6 -7.31 25.08 1.49
CA GLN A 6 -7.42 25.20 2.95
C GLN A 6 -7.93 23.90 3.55
N ALA A 7 -7.52 23.62 4.79
CA ALA A 7 -7.99 22.46 5.53
C ALA A 7 -9.51 22.57 5.79
N HIS A 8 -10.21 21.44 5.76
CA HIS A 8 -11.62 21.36 6.15
C HIS A 8 -11.77 21.71 7.64
N PRO A 9 -12.89 22.32 8.10
CA PRO A 9 -13.11 22.64 9.52
C PRO A 9 -12.95 21.44 10.47
N ASP A 10 -13.26 20.24 10.00
CA ASP A 10 -13.13 19.00 10.77
C ASP A 10 -11.77 18.30 10.61
N ALA A 11 -10.82 18.93 9.92
CA ALA A 11 -9.48 18.39 9.79
C ALA A 11 -8.82 18.30 11.18
N ARG A 12 -8.17 17.16 11.44
CA ARG A 12 -7.40 16.92 12.66
C ARG A 12 -5.94 16.74 12.29
N ASP A 13 -5.07 17.04 13.24
CA ASP A 13 -3.65 16.76 13.07
C ASP A 13 -3.44 15.25 12.82
N PRO A 14 -2.54 14.89 11.88
CA PRO A 14 -2.21 13.50 11.66
C PRO A 14 -1.57 12.92 12.92
N GLU A 15 -1.82 11.63 13.17
CA GLU A 15 -1.11 10.89 14.22
C GLU A 15 0.41 11.00 14.01
N PRO A 16 1.24 10.90 15.07
CA PRO A 16 2.69 11.07 14.97
C PRO A 16 3.35 10.21 13.87
N PHE A 17 2.86 9.00 13.65
CA PHE A 17 3.30 8.09 12.57
C PHE A 17 2.97 8.62 11.16
N ALA A 18 1.85 9.32 11.01
CA ALA A 18 1.42 9.95 9.76
C ALA A 18 1.86 11.41 9.64
N GLY A 19 2.55 11.95 10.65
CA GLY A 19 2.98 13.34 10.72
C GLY A 19 4.06 13.70 9.69
N PRO A 20 4.19 14.98 9.32
CA PRO A 20 5.07 15.44 8.25
C PRO A 20 6.56 15.16 8.52
N ASP A 21 6.94 15.05 9.79
CA ASP A 21 8.31 14.82 10.23
C ASP A 21 8.65 13.33 10.38
N HIS A 22 7.68 12.42 10.17
CA HIS A 22 7.95 10.98 10.26
C HIS A 22 8.92 10.55 9.13
N PRO A 23 9.93 9.69 9.40
CA PRO A 23 10.93 9.30 8.40
C PRO A 23 10.36 8.77 7.08
N ILE A 24 9.25 8.02 7.15
CA ILE A 24 8.52 7.55 5.96
C ILE A 24 8.03 8.76 5.14
N ARG A 25 7.36 9.73 5.78
CA ARG A 25 6.76 10.89 5.11
C ARG A 25 7.80 11.80 4.48
N LEU A 26 8.93 12.02 5.15
CA LEU A 26 10.03 12.80 4.61
C LEU A 26 10.59 12.19 3.31
N LEU A 27 10.81 10.87 3.30
CA LEU A 27 11.32 10.18 2.12
C LEU A 27 10.28 10.11 1.01
N THR A 28 9.05 9.69 1.30
CA THR A 28 7.96 9.64 0.31
C THR A 28 7.74 11.00 -0.34
N ARG A 29 7.72 12.08 0.45
CA ARG A 29 7.60 13.44 -0.06
C ARG A 29 8.78 13.81 -0.96
N ALA A 30 10.01 13.57 -0.51
CA ALA A 30 11.18 13.91 -1.31
C ALA A 30 11.17 13.18 -2.67
N VAL A 31 10.82 11.89 -2.69
CA VAL A 31 10.74 11.08 -3.92
C VAL A 31 9.62 11.57 -4.83
N ALA A 32 8.44 11.86 -4.27
CA ALA A 32 7.32 12.42 -5.03
C ALA A 32 7.64 13.78 -5.67
N PHE A 33 8.56 14.55 -5.10
CA PHE A 33 9.02 15.84 -5.63
C PHE A 33 10.38 15.78 -6.35
N GLY A 34 10.76 14.60 -6.87
CA GLY A 34 11.86 14.46 -7.82
C GLY A 34 13.19 14.00 -7.22
N LYS A 35 13.23 13.63 -5.94
CA LYS A 35 14.38 12.88 -5.42
C LYS A 35 14.39 11.49 -6.06
N GLU A 36 15.55 11.09 -6.56
CA GLU A 36 15.75 9.75 -7.11
C GLU A 36 15.52 8.65 -6.05
N TRP A 37 14.73 7.64 -6.42
CA TRP A 37 14.62 6.39 -5.64
C TRP A 37 15.84 5.52 -5.90
N LYS A 38 16.45 4.98 -4.84
CA LYS A 38 17.73 4.26 -4.90
C LYS A 38 17.68 3.00 -4.03
N PRO A 39 18.55 2.01 -4.28
CA PRO A 39 18.59 0.79 -3.46
C PRO A 39 18.71 1.06 -1.96
N GLU A 40 19.46 2.08 -1.53
CA GLU A 40 19.62 2.39 -0.10
C GLU A 40 18.34 2.93 0.54
N HIS A 41 17.50 3.60 -0.26
CA HIS A 41 16.17 4.03 0.17
C HIS A 41 15.25 2.82 0.37
N ALA A 42 15.30 1.86 -0.55
CA ALA A 42 14.55 0.63 -0.46
C ALA A 42 14.96 -0.22 0.75
N GLU A 43 16.26 -0.39 0.98
CA GLU A 43 16.80 -1.11 2.14
C GLU A 43 16.35 -0.47 3.47
N ARG A 44 16.48 0.87 3.56
CA ARG A 44 16.06 1.61 4.75
C ARG A 44 14.55 1.47 5.03
N MET A 45 13.71 1.57 4.00
CA MET A 45 12.26 1.41 4.16
C MET A 45 11.88 -0.04 4.47
N SER A 46 12.51 -1.02 3.83
CA SER A 46 12.30 -2.45 4.12
C SER A 46 12.61 -2.75 5.59
N THR A 47 13.73 -2.23 6.10
CA THR A 47 14.13 -2.38 7.51
C THR A 47 13.08 -1.80 8.46
N LEU A 48 12.68 -0.55 8.22
CA LEU A 48 11.67 0.11 9.04
C LEU A 48 10.33 -0.65 9.04
N PHE A 49 9.86 -1.09 7.88
CA PHE A 49 8.60 -1.83 7.80
C PHE A 49 8.71 -3.25 8.41
N ASN A 50 9.88 -3.91 8.32
CA ASN A 50 10.10 -5.17 9.01
C ASN A 50 9.96 -5.03 10.53
N GLU A 51 10.46 -3.93 11.10
CA GLU A 51 10.36 -3.64 12.54
C GLU A 51 8.91 -3.35 12.97
N LEU A 52 8.14 -2.67 12.13
CA LEU A 52 6.74 -2.31 12.41
C LEU A 52 5.74 -3.45 12.17
N ALA A 53 6.11 -4.44 11.36
CA ALA A 53 5.20 -5.50 10.92
C ALA A 53 4.43 -6.24 12.02
N PRO A 54 4.99 -6.55 13.21
CA PRO A 54 4.28 -7.27 14.26
C PRO A 54 3.03 -6.56 14.81
N SER A 55 3.00 -5.22 14.85
CA SER A 55 1.84 -4.44 15.33
C SER A 55 1.09 -3.71 14.21
N TRP A 56 1.54 -3.83 12.96
CA TRP A 56 0.95 -3.09 11.85
C TRP A 56 -0.55 -3.34 11.69
N SER A 57 -0.97 -4.61 11.75
CA SER A 57 -2.38 -5.00 11.58
C SER A 57 -3.30 -4.57 12.73
N THR A 58 -2.78 -4.45 13.95
CA THR A 58 -3.58 -4.03 15.11
C THR A 58 -3.81 -2.52 15.11
N ASP A 59 -2.83 -1.77 14.61
CA ASP A 59 -2.79 -0.32 14.76
C ASP A 59 -3.32 0.39 13.50
N HIS A 60 -3.38 -0.28 12.34
CA HIS A 60 -3.59 0.39 11.05
C HIS A 60 -4.71 -0.18 10.17
N VAL A 61 -5.50 -1.15 10.62
CA VAL A 61 -6.68 -1.66 9.89
C VAL A 61 -7.92 -0.89 10.36
N ASP A 62 -8.38 0.07 9.56
CA ASP A 62 -9.57 0.89 9.81
C ASP A 62 -10.56 0.73 8.66
N ALA A 63 -11.85 0.60 8.98
CA ALA A 63 -12.94 0.55 8.00
C ALA A 63 -12.90 1.72 7.01
N VAL A 64 -12.45 2.91 7.44
CA VAL A 64 -12.33 4.08 6.57
C VAL A 64 -11.26 3.88 5.49
N LYS A 65 -10.20 3.10 5.76
CA LYS A 65 -9.16 2.80 4.77
C LYS A 65 -9.63 1.84 3.69
N ALA A 66 -10.59 0.97 4.01
CA ALA A 66 -11.19 0.05 3.04
C ALA A 66 -12.25 0.73 2.15
N ALA A 67 -12.85 1.83 2.61
CA ALA A 67 -13.99 2.46 1.95
C ALA A 67 -13.76 2.79 0.46
N PRO A 68 -12.60 3.35 0.02
CA PRO A 68 -12.37 3.62 -1.40
C PRO A 68 -12.33 2.35 -2.26
N VAL A 69 -11.76 1.26 -1.73
CA VAL A 69 -11.68 -0.04 -2.44
C VAL A 69 -13.08 -0.64 -2.56
N LEU A 70 -13.84 -0.67 -1.46
CA LEU A 70 -15.22 -1.15 -1.45
C LEU A 70 -16.10 -0.36 -2.43
N ASP A 71 -15.93 0.96 -2.48
CA ASP A 71 -16.66 1.82 -3.41
C ASP A 71 -16.34 1.51 -4.86
N ALA A 72 -15.07 1.24 -5.18
CA ALA A 72 -14.64 0.84 -6.51
C ALA A 72 -15.21 -0.53 -6.92
N LEU A 73 -15.27 -1.49 -5.99
CA LEU A 73 -15.87 -2.81 -6.26
C LEU A 73 -17.37 -2.71 -6.55
N GLU A 74 -18.09 -1.80 -5.88
CA GLU A 74 -19.53 -1.63 -6.04
C GLU A 74 -19.90 -0.75 -7.26
N ARG A 75 -19.16 0.35 -7.48
CA ARG A 75 -19.58 1.43 -8.40
C ARG A 75 -18.51 1.80 -9.44
N GLY A 76 -17.34 1.18 -9.39
CA GLY A 76 -16.16 1.58 -10.17
C GLY A 76 -16.06 0.97 -11.57
N ASP A 77 -16.94 0.04 -11.95
CA ASP A 77 -16.88 -0.69 -13.24
C ASP A 77 -15.49 -1.31 -13.51
N VAL A 78 -14.92 -1.93 -12.47
CA VAL A 78 -13.59 -2.55 -12.49
C VAL A 78 -13.68 -4.02 -12.92
N PRO A 79 -12.61 -4.61 -13.52
CA PRO A 79 -12.64 -5.98 -14.03
C PRO A 79 -12.59 -7.02 -12.90
N LEU A 80 -13.71 -7.25 -12.22
CA LEU A 80 -13.79 -8.15 -11.06
C LEU A 80 -13.35 -9.58 -11.38
N ALA A 81 -13.61 -10.09 -12.59
CA ALA A 81 -13.18 -11.43 -12.98
C ALA A 81 -11.69 -11.53 -13.37
N GLY A 82 -10.96 -10.42 -13.38
CA GLY A 82 -9.57 -10.33 -13.84
C GLY A 82 -8.51 -10.74 -12.83
N HIS A 83 -7.26 -10.62 -13.26
CA HIS A 83 -6.06 -10.78 -12.44
C HIS A 83 -5.65 -9.45 -11.81
N TRP A 84 -5.63 -9.38 -10.49
CA TRP A 84 -5.34 -8.16 -9.73
C TRP A 84 -3.99 -8.24 -9.03
N LEU A 85 -3.33 -7.09 -8.90
CA LEU A 85 -2.07 -6.92 -8.17
C LEU A 85 -2.24 -5.89 -7.04
N GLU A 86 -2.09 -6.29 -5.78
CA GLU A 86 -1.99 -5.33 -4.68
C GLU A 86 -0.52 -4.95 -4.44
N VAL A 87 -0.14 -3.71 -4.73
CA VAL A 87 1.22 -3.18 -4.50
C VAL A 87 1.33 -2.52 -3.13
N GLY A 88 2.32 -2.93 -2.34
CA GLY A 88 2.47 -2.43 -0.96
C GLY A 88 1.39 -2.99 -0.04
N SER A 89 1.12 -4.30 -0.17
CA SER A 89 0.02 -4.99 0.53
C SER A 89 0.13 -4.99 2.06
N GLY A 90 1.32 -4.68 2.60
CA GLY A 90 1.59 -4.69 4.03
C GLY A 90 1.23 -6.04 4.64
N THR A 91 0.50 -6.01 5.75
CA THR A 91 -0.06 -7.20 6.42
C THR A 91 -1.41 -7.65 5.86
N GLY A 92 -1.72 -7.29 4.61
CA GLY A 92 -2.87 -7.78 3.84
C GLY A 92 -4.19 -7.08 4.16
N ALA A 93 -4.19 -5.76 4.38
CA ALA A 93 -5.43 -5.03 4.62
C ALA A 93 -6.34 -5.04 3.38
N GLY A 94 -5.80 -4.75 2.19
CA GLY A 94 -6.55 -4.81 0.93
C GLY A 94 -6.88 -6.25 0.55
N ALA A 95 -5.94 -7.19 0.71
CA ALA A 95 -6.20 -8.61 0.49
C ALA A 95 -7.44 -9.14 1.23
N ARG A 96 -7.68 -8.74 2.49
CA ARG A 96 -8.90 -9.12 3.23
C ARG A 96 -10.18 -8.53 2.64
N VAL A 97 -10.10 -7.35 2.03
CA VAL A 97 -11.24 -6.70 1.37
C VAL A 97 -11.55 -7.37 0.03
N LEU A 98 -10.50 -7.78 -0.69
CA LEU A 98 -10.60 -8.36 -2.04
C LEU A 98 -10.83 -9.88 -2.04
N ASP A 99 -10.63 -10.56 -0.91
CA ASP A 99 -10.77 -12.01 -0.80
C ASP A 99 -12.16 -12.47 -1.26
N GLY A 100 -12.18 -13.37 -2.25
CA GLY A 100 -13.40 -13.88 -2.89
C GLY A 100 -14.18 -12.87 -3.75
N GLN A 101 -13.74 -11.61 -3.88
CA GLN A 101 -14.40 -10.58 -4.69
C GLN A 101 -13.85 -10.51 -6.12
N VAL A 102 -12.59 -10.90 -6.31
CA VAL A 102 -11.89 -10.81 -7.60
C VAL A 102 -11.44 -12.18 -8.12
N GLY A 103 -11.23 -12.29 -9.43
CA GLY A 103 -10.86 -13.54 -10.11
C GLY A 103 -9.57 -14.15 -9.56
N SER A 104 -8.52 -13.34 -9.41
CA SER A 104 -7.33 -13.72 -8.64
C SER A 104 -6.59 -12.49 -8.12
N LEU A 105 -5.88 -12.64 -7.00
CA LEU A 105 -5.06 -11.59 -6.41
C LEU A 105 -3.62 -12.07 -6.25
N VAL A 106 -2.66 -11.20 -6.54
CA VAL A 106 -1.26 -11.34 -6.11
C VAL A 106 -0.91 -10.12 -5.27
N CYS A 107 -0.24 -10.33 -4.14
CA CYS A 107 0.19 -9.26 -3.25
C CYS A 107 1.70 -9.06 -3.34
N THR A 108 2.16 -7.81 -3.37
CA THR A 108 3.58 -7.48 -3.24
C THR A 108 3.84 -6.49 -2.14
N ASP A 109 4.99 -6.62 -1.51
CA ASP A 109 5.49 -5.63 -0.58
C ASP A 109 7.03 -5.62 -0.59
N LEU A 110 7.62 -4.47 -0.28
CA LEU A 110 9.06 -4.32 -0.14
C LEU A 110 9.59 -5.06 1.10
N SER A 111 8.76 -5.17 2.14
CA SER A 111 9.07 -5.77 3.43
C SER A 111 8.65 -7.24 3.48
N ALA A 112 9.64 -8.14 3.56
CA ALA A 112 9.38 -9.55 3.88
C ALA A 112 8.66 -9.71 5.24
N GLY A 113 8.96 -8.82 6.19
CA GLY A 113 8.32 -8.71 7.49
C GLY A 113 6.83 -8.43 7.41
N MET A 114 6.39 -7.57 6.51
CA MET A 114 4.97 -7.32 6.27
C MET A 114 4.30 -8.56 5.69
N LEU A 115 4.88 -9.14 4.64
CA LEU A 115 4.32 -10.31 3.95
C LEU A 115 4.16 -11.53 4.86
N ARG A 116 5.12 -11.79 5.77
CA ARG A 116 5.04 -12.91 6.73
C ARG A 116 3.94 -12.75 7.78
N HIS A 117 3.48 -11.53 8.05
CA HIS A 117 2.37 -11.26 8.98
C HIS A 117 1.03 -11.09 8.25
N ALA A 118 1.03 -11.10 6.91
CA ALA A 118 -0.20 -11.12 6.12
C ALA A 118 -0.91 -12.48 6.22
N PRO A 119 -2.25 -12.52 6.14
CA PRO A 119 -3.01 -13.76 6.09
C PRO A 119 -2.73 -14.52 4.79
N ASP A 120 -2.94 -15.83 4.80
CA ASP A 120 -2.74 -16.68 3.62
C ASP A 120 -3.98 -16.67 2.72
N LEU A 121 -4.20 -15.54 2.02
CA LEU A 121 -5.34 -15.31 1.13
C LEU A 121 -4.93 -15.23 -0.35
N ALA A 122 -3.68 -14.85 -0.61
CA ALA A 122 -3.16 -14.64 -1.96
C ALA A 122 -1.66 -15.00 -2.03
N PRO A 123 -1.15 -15.44 -3.20
CA PRO A 123 0.28 -15.50 -3.44
C PRO A 123 0.97 -14.16 -3.16
N ARG A 124 2.16 -14.23 -2.56
CA ARG A 124 2.93 -13.07 -2.13
C ARG A 124 4.31 -13.09 -2.74
N ALA A 125 4.77 -11.93 -3.22
CA ALA A 125 6.15 -11.74 -3.67
C ALA A 125 6.78 -10.51 -3.03
N GLN A 126 7.97 -10.69 -2.46
CA GLN A 126 8.76 -9.55 -1.99
C GLN A 126 9.32 -8.81 -3.21
N SER A 127 8.99 -7.54 -3.38
CA SER A 127 9.51 -6.75 -4.51
C SER A 127 9.50 -5.25 -4.21
N ASP A 128 10.37 -4.52 -4.88
CA ASP A 128 10.32 -3.07 -4.94
C ASP A 128 9.33 -2.65 -6.05
N ALA A 129 8.38 -1.78 -5.73
CA ALA A 129 7.38 -1.29 -6.68
C ALA A 129 7.98 -0.53 -7.88
N SER A 130 9.22 -0.04 -7.76
CA SER A 130 9.94 0.58 -8.88
C SER A 130 10.44 -0.44 -9.92
N ALA A 131 10.46 -1.72 -9.60
CA ALA A 131 10.93 -2.80 -10.47
C ALA A 131 10.19 -4.12 -10.16
N LEU A 132 8.89 -4.16 -10.50
CA LEU A 132 8.05 -5.33 -10.26
C LEU A 132 8.52 -6.56 -11.06
N PRO A 133 8.43 -7.78 -10.49
CA PRO A 133 8.90 -9.01 -11.12
C PRO A 133 7.88 -9.60 -12.11
N PHE A 134 7.12 -8.74 -12.79
CA PHE A 134 6.05 -9.12 -13.71
C PHE A 134 6.25 -8.46 -15.06
N ASN A 135 5.76 -9.09 -16.12
CA ASN A 135 5.73 -8.46 -17.42
C ASN A 135 4.68 -7.34 -17.42
N ALA A 136 4.83 -6.37 -18.33
CA ALA A 136 3.78 -5.39 -18.60
C ALA A 136 2.47 -6.11 -18.97
N ASP A 137 1.34 -5.48 -18.63
CA ASP A 137 -0.01 -5.95 -18.95
C ASP A 137 -0.35 -7.37 -18.42
N SER A 138 0.34 -7.82 -17.36
CA SER A 138 0.05 -9.12 -16.73
C SER A 138 -1.18 -9.11 -15.81
N PHE A 139 -1.69 -7.93 -15.46
CA PHE A 139 -2.80 -7.73 -14.53
C PHE A 139 -3.83 -6.77 -15.13
N ASP A 140 -5.10 -7.05 -14.86
CA ASP A 140 -6.24 -6.25 -15.33
C ASP A 140 -6.53 -5.06 -14.40
N ALA A 141 -6.05 -5.10 -13.14
CA ALA A 141 -6.17 -4.02 -12.16
C ALA A 141 -5.02 -4.04 -11.13
N VAL A 142 -4.73 -2.85 -10.55
CA VAL A 142 -3.70 -2.61 -9.52
C VAL A 142 -4.24 -1.69 -8.43
#